data_AF-A0A831P1K4-F1
#
_entry.id   AF-A0A831P1K4-F1
#
_cell.length_a   1.000
_cell.length_b   1.000
_cell.length_c   1.000
_cell.angle_alpha   90.00
_cell.angle_beta   90.00
_cell.angle_gamma   90.00
#
_symmetry.space_group_name_H-M   'P 1'
#
loop_
_entity.id
_entity.type
_entity.pdbx_description
1 polymer ?
#
loop_
_entity_poly.entity_id
_entity_poly.type
_entity_poly.pdbx_seq_one_letter_code
_entity_poly.pdbx_strand_id
1 'polypeptide(L)'
;MSENTEKMDSKIIDRLDELLDYVHHVGKLNQKPIFRIEEYKQLNIWEHELKGKIGIQHNIIDDDGVSIWLRIERLKRLAPPIPEQIQEWIAVGNDPENNPQIKEKLIKTLPDQEAKKLVEEGVVAESDVTNPLKEQITEIKLKDVIFRLENNPQAKVDIDNYLNEHWLPWSEEEKPRRETIKIYDSLFSLQQTIEAQGDEQPIELIWGIGISRWICEGHKINHPLLEKPIEIEVDRKDGSILIHPRNIDPTIAVGAYFALENPGVDALLRFGKKHFSEMSEDIEFSPYMHESFEPVLRQASTHLSESGTYWPNVNPDKENRKPNNISESLEITDSWIVFARPRSSTGFIQDIERFQKNLEESKDAGRQIPNPTKKLVTELSDKKPLQTSGGFLSGGGLSSSSSTLSKSKQKSELFFPKAFNDSQVQIIDRLEENDGVVVQGPPGTGKTHTIANIICHYLATGRSVLVTSKGEPALSVLQEQIPEELKTLTISLLANERQGMKQLEAAVERLAGLVSQTSLRELNQEAESSELRVKQLNKEIVQIDEEIKAWGLK
;
A
#
# COMPACT_ATOMS: atom_id res chain seq x y z
N MET A 1 19.50 -23.35 -42.48
CA MET A 1 19.77 -22.92 -41.09
C MET A 1 18.52 -22.33 -40.45
N SER A 2 17.72 -21.53 -41.17
CA SER A 2 16.42 -20.99 -40.73
C SER A 2 15.41 -22.04 -40.23
N GLU A 3 15.17 -23.13 -40.97
CA GLU A 3 14.19 -24.17 -40.58
C GLU A 3 14.51 -24.89 -39.26
N ASN A 4 15.79 -25.03 -38.90
CA ASN A 4 16.18 -25.66 -37.63
C ASN A 4 16.03 -24.69 -36.46
N THR A 5 16.23 -23.39 -36.68
CA THR A 5 16.03 -22.37 -35.65
C THR A 5 14.54 -22.16 -35.37
N GLU A 6 13.68 -22.17 -36.39
CA GLU A 6 12.23 -22.07 -36.24
C GLU A 6 11.63 -23.27 -35.49
N LYS A 7 12.05 -24.51 -35.82
CA LYS A 7 11.62 -25.71 -35.08
C LYS A 7 12.06 -25.72 -33.63
N MET A 8 13.26 -25.19 -33.35
CA MET A 8 13.80 -25.13 -31.99
C MET A 8 13.09 -24.04 -31.16
N ASP A 9 12.77 -22.89 -31.77
CA ASP A 9 12.01 -21.83 -31.13
C ASP A 9 10.55 -22.25 -30.86
N SER A 10 9.90 -22.98 -31.78
CA SER A 10 8.57 -23.56 -31.55
C SER A 10 8.53 -24.50 -30.34
N LYS A 11 9.53 -25.39 -30.20
CA LYS A 11 9.61 -26.31 -29.05
C LYS A 11 9.88 -25.60 -27.73
N ILE A 12 10.62 -24.49 -27.75
CA ILE A 12 10.89 -23.65 -26.57
C ILE A 12 9.62 -22.92 -26.13
N ILE A 13 8.86 -22.41 -27.10
CA ILE A 13 7.56 -21.78 -26.89
C ILE A 13 6.60 -22.74 -26.19
N ASP A 14 6.45 -23.96 -26.72
CA ASP A 14 5.53 -24.95 -26.15
C ASP A 14 5.90 -25.31 -24.71
N ARG A 15 7.21 -25.49 -24.42
CA ARG A 15 7.68 -25.74 -23.04
C ARG A 15 7.43 -24.57 -22.10
N LEU A 16 7.48 -23.34 -22.61
CA LEU A 16 7.21 -22.13 -21.82
C LEU A 16 5.71 -22.03 -21.51
N ASP A 17 4.84 -22.34 -22.46
CA ASP A 17 3.40 -22.46 -22.20
C ASP A 17 3.11 -23.53 -21.15
N GLU A 18 3.68 -24.73 -21.28
CA GLU A 18 3.51 -25.80 -20.28
C GLU A 18 3.96 -25.36 -18.88
N LEU A 19 5.06 -24.61 -18.78
CA LEU A 19 5.54 -24.06 -17.51
C LEU A 19 4.57 -23.01 -16.95
N LEU A 20 4.08 -22.09 -17.78
CA LEU A 20 3.13 -21.07 -17.37
C LEU A 20 1.79 -21.70 -16.94
N ASP A 21 1.32 -22.71 -17.67
CA ASP A 21 0.15 -23.50 -17.30
C ASP A 21 0.35 -24.19 -15.95
N TYR A 22 1.49 -24.85 -15.74
CA TYR A 22 1.79 -25.48 -14.45
C TYR A 22 1.76 -24.47 -13.31
N VAL A 23 2.41 -23.32 -13.48
CA VAL A 23 2.45 -22.24 -12.49
C VAL A 23 1.06 -21.66 -12.23
N HIS A 24 0.25 -21.50 -13.28
CA HIS A 24 -1.16 -21.08 -13.19
C HIS A 24 -1.98 -22.06 -12.35
N HIS A 25 -1.85 -23.36 -12.63
CA HIS A 25 -2.53 -24.42 -11.87
C HIS A 25 -2.10 -24.45 -10.41
N VAL A 26 -0.80 -24.32 -10.12
CA VAL A 26 -0.30 -24.23 -8.73
C VAL A 26 -0.85 -22.99 -8.03
N GLY A 27 -0.90 -21.85 -8.72
CA GLY A 27 -1.51 -20.62 -8.22
C GLY A 27 -2.98 -20.78 -7.85
N LYS A 28 -3.75 -21.47 -8.70
CA LYS A 28 -5.17 -21.81 -8.47
C LYS A 28 -5.37 -22.80 -7.33
N LEU A 29 -4.55 -23.86 -7.24
CA LEU A 29 -4.64 -24.86 -6.17
C LEU A 29 -4.38 -24.28 -4.78
N ASN A 30 -3.55 -23.24 -4.70
CA ASN A 30 -3.28 -22.53 -3.46
C ASN A 30 -4.40 -21.55 -3.06
N GLN A 31 -5.40 -21.31 -3.92
CA GLN A 31 -6.57 -20.52 -3.54
C GLN A 31 -7.52 -21.33 -2.69
N LYS A 32 -7.57 -20.99 -1.40
CA LYS A 32 -8.68 -21.44 -0.55
C LYS A 32 -9.91 -20.60 -0.89
N PRO A 33 -11.07 -21.22 -1.18
CA PRO A 33 -12.29 -20.47 -1.38
C PRO A 33 -12.68 -19.78 -0.06
N ILE A 34 -12.95 -18.49 -0.16
CA ILE A 34 -13.38 -17.67 0.97
C ILE A 34 -14.87 -17.40 0.78
N PHE A 35 -15.66 -17.91 1.72
CA PHE A 35 -17.12 -17.80 1.66
C PHE A 35 -17.61 -16.54 2.36
N ARG A 36 -16.85 -16.05 3.33
CA ARG A 36 -17.24 -14.92 4.20
C ARG A 36 -16.11 -13.94 4.38
N ILE A 37 -16.41 -12.65 4.29
CA ILE A 37 -15.41 -11.59 4.47
C ILE A 37 -14.79 -11.64 5.86
N GLU A 38 -15.52 -12.11 6.87
CA GLU A 38 -15.00 -12.27 8.24
C GLU A 38 -13.87 -13.31 8.35
N GLU A 39 -13.71 -14.21 7.37
CA GLU A 39 -12.67 -15.24 7.36
C GLU A 39 -11.28 -14.67 7.06
N TYR A 40 -11.21 -13.49 6.44
CA TYR A 40 -9.98 -12.73 6.25
C TYR A 40 -9.35 -12.37 7.61
N LYS A 41 -10.16 -12.10 8.65
CA LYS A 41 -9.72 -11.66 9.99
C LYS A 41 -8.89 -10.37 9.98
N GLN A 42 -9.02 -9.55 8.93
CA GLN A 42 -8.51 -8.18 8.90
C GLN A 42 -9.67 -7.18 8.96
N LEU A 43 -9.39 -5.92 8.62
CA LEU A 43 -10.34 -4.82 8.60
C LEU A 43 -11.53 -5.12 7.69
N ASN A 44 -12.73 -4.81 8.18
CA ASN A 44 -13.96 -4.74 7.39
C ASN A 44 -14.78 -3.54 7.86
N ILE A 45 -15.23 -2.70 6.92
CA ILE A 45 -16.03 -1.51 7.20
C ILE A 45 -17.14 -1.45 6.16
N TRP A 46 -18.38 -1.54 6.61
CA TRP A 46 -19.56 -1.56 5.76
C TRP A 46 -19.99 -0.14 5.35
N GLU A 47 -20.65 -0.01 4.19
CA GLU A 47 -21.18 1.27 3.70
C GLU A 47 -21.97 2.05 4.77
N HIS A 48 -22.87 1.38 5.50
CA HIS A 48 -23.71 2.03 6.53
C HIS A 48 -22.92 2.55 7.74
N GLU A 49 -21.68 2.10 7.94
CA GLU A 49 -20.80 2.60 9.00
C GLU A 49 -20.09 3.89 8.58
N LEU A 50 -20.01 4.17 7.28
CA LEU A 50 -19.33 5.33 6.71
C LEU A 50 -20.32 6.42 6.24
N LYS A 51 -21.42 6.01 5.60
CA LYS A 51 -22.38 6.91 4.99
C LYS A 51 -23.04 7.81 6.04
N GLY A 52 -22.96 9.12 5.84
CA GLY A 52 -23.59 10.12 6.70
C GLY A 52 -22.89 10.36 8.05
N LYS A 53 -21.67 9.86 8.24
CA LYS A 53 -20.87 10.14 9.44
C LYS A 53 -20.16 11.50 9.34
N ILE A 54 -19.99 12.13 10.50
CA ILE A 54 -19.28 13.41 10.62
C ILE A 54 -17.83 13.28 10.16
N GLY A 55 -17.35 14.23 9.35
CA GLY A 55 -15.96 14.22 8.87
C GLY A 55 -15.65 13.12 7.84
N ILE A 56 -16.66 12.43 7.32
CA ILE A 56 -16.52 11.48 6.20
C ILE A 56 -17.18 12.08 4.96
N GLN A 57 -16.41 12.19 3.89
CA GLN A 57 -16.86 12.69 2.59
C GLN A 57 -16.70 11.60 1.54
N HIS A 58 -17.65 11.53 0.61
CA HIS A 58 -17.74 10.50 -0.41
C HIS A 58 -17.65 11.11 -1.80
N ASN A 59 -17.01 10.41 -2.73
CA ASN A 59 -16.96 10.75 -4.15
C ASN A 59 -16.52 12.20 -4.45
N ILE A 60 -15.33 12.55 -3.97
CA ILE A 60 -14.72 13.87 -4.21
C ILE A 60 -13.79 13.77 -5.40
N ILE A 61 -13.60 14.87 -6.10
CA ILE A 61 -12.55 15.03 -7.11
C ILE A 61 -11.57 16.05 -6.54
N ASP A 62 -10.28 15.72 -6.52
CA ASP A 62 -9.25 16.67 -6.06
C ASP A 62 -8.96 17.74 -7.11
N ASP A 63 -8.13 18.72 -6.75
CA ASP A 63 -7.74 19.83 -7.63
C ASP A 63 -7.00 19.35 -8.90
N ASP A 64 -6.43 18.14 -8.87
CA ASP A 64 -5.74 17.49 -9.99
C ASP A 64 -6.70 16.67 -10.87
N GLY A 65 -8.00 16.65 -10.56
CA GLY A 65 -9.02 15.88 -11.30
C GLY A 65 -9.09 14.40 -10.90
N VAL A 66 -8.42 13.98 -9.83
CA VAL A 66 -8.35 12.57 -9.39
C VAL A 66 -9.57 12.22 -8.54
N SER A 67 -10.18 11.07 -8.83
CA SER A 67 -11.28 10.52 -8.04
C SER A 67 -10.81 10.07 -6.65
N ILE A 68 -11.46 10.61 -5.62
CA ILE A 68 -11.34 10.22 -4.21
C ILE A 68 -12.66 9.58 -3.82
N TRP A 69 -12.65 8.26 -3.65
CA TRP A 69 -13.86 7.54 -3.26
C TRP A 69 -14.24 7.82 -1.82
N LEU A 70 -13.27 8.01 -0.93
CA LEU A 70 -13.53 8.33 0.47
C LEU A 70 -12.48 9.28 1.03
N ARG A 71 -12.90 10.34 1.73
CA ARG A 71 -12.04 11.18 2.56
C ARG A 71 -12.54 11.15 4.00
N ILE A 72 -11.63 10.88 4.93
CA ILE A 72 -11.93 10.84 6.37
C ILE A 72 -11.04 11.83 7.09
N GLU A 73 -11.65 12.85 7.69
CA GLU A 73 -10.96 13.87 8.47
C GLU A 73 -10.38 13.30 9.77
N ARG A 74 -9.22 13.81 10.17
CA ARG A 74 -8.62 13.49 11.46
C ARG A 74 -9.28 14.29 12.58
N LEU A 75 -10.41 13.79 13.07
CA LEU A 75 -11.17 14.45 14.14
C LEU A 75 -10.44 14.37 15.49
N LYS A 76 -10.52 15.45 16.26
CA LYS A 76 -10.01 15.50 17.64
C LYS A 76 -11.12 15.18 18.63
N ARG A 77 -10.79 14.42 19.67
CA ARG A 77 -11.66 14.15 20.81
C ARG A 77 -11.92 15.46 21.57
N LEU A 78 -13.18 15.77 21.84
CA LEU A 78 -13.55 16.91 22.67
C LEU A 78 -13.83 16.43 24.10
N ALA A 79 -13.33 17.17 25.08
CA ALA A 79 -13.64 16.90 26.48
C ALA A 79 -14.98 17.58 26.85
N PRO A 80 -15.75 17.00 27.79
CA PRO A 80 -16.99 17.63 28.25
C PRO A 80 -16.67 18.95 28.98
N PRO A 81 -17.45 20.01 28.78
CA PRO A 81 -17.23 21.30 29.44
C PRO A 81 -17.70 21.24 30.90
N ILE A 82 -16.80 21.18 31.87
CA ILE A 82 -17.17 21.06 33.29
C ILE A 82 -17.20 22.46 33.96
N PRO A 83 -18.34 22.90 34.53
CA PRO A 83 -18.40 24.14 35.32
C PRO A 83 -17.57 24.05 36.60
N GLU A 84 -16.86 25.12 36.95
CA GLU A 84 -15.99 25.18 38.14
C GLU A 84 -16.77 24.92 39.45
N GLN A 85 -18.04 25.31 39.50
CA GLN A 85 -18.89 25.22 40.69
C GLN A 85 -19.18 23.78 41.12
N ILE A 86 -19.23 22.85 40.16
CA ILE A 86 -19.61 21.43 40.38
C ILE A 86 -18.45 20.47 40.11
N GLN A 87 -17.31 20.97 39.65
CA GLN A 87 -16.14 20.18 39.27
C GLN A 87 -15.66 19.25 40.39
N GLU A 88 -15.77 19.67 41.65
CA GLU A 88 -15.35 18.84 42.77
C GLU A 88 -16.38 17.75 43.12
N TRP A 89 -17.67 18.01 42.85
CA TRP A 89 -18.83 17.15 43.14
C TRP A 89 -19.08 16.09 42.06
N ILE A 90 -18.61 16.30 40.83
CA ILE A 90 -18.80 15.37 39.71
C ILE A 90 -17.44 14.82 39.25
N ALA A 91 -17.36 13.52 39.03
CA ALA A 91 -16.29 12.89 38.25
C ALA A 91 -16.80 12.58 36.84
N VAL A 92 -16.37 13.37 35.86
CA VAL A 92 -16.75 13.21 34.45
C VAL A 92 -15.62 12.48 33.71
N GLY A 93 -15.94 11.36 33.04
CA GLY A 93 -15.03 10.66 32.15
C GLY A 93 -14.98 11.29 30.76
N ASN A 94 -13.94 10.96 29.97
CA ASN A 94 -13.81 11.39 28.57
C ASN A 94 -14.59 10.52 27.56
N ASP A 95 -15.41 9.60 28.06
CA ASP A 95 -16.21 8.67 27.28
C ASP A 95 -17.68 9.13 27.29
N PRO A 96 -18.24 9.54 26.14
CA PRO A 96 -19.61 10.05 26.07
C PRO A 96 -20.68 8.99 26.38
N GLU A 97 -20.36 7.70 26.35
CA GLU A 97 -21.31 6.63 26.72
C GLU A 97 -21.45 6.45 28.23
N ASN A 98 -20.49 6.96 29.01
CA ASN A 98 -20.47 6.80 30.45
C ASN A 98 -21.00 8.05 31.15
N ASN A 99 -22.12 7.91 31.87
CA ASN A 99 -22.69 9.00 32.65
C ASN A 99 -21.70 9.52 33.71
N PRO A 100 -21.71 10.82 34.03
CA PRO A 100 -20.87 11.38 35.08
C PRO A 100 -21.19 10.77 36.44
N GLN A 101 -20.16 10.47 37.23
CA GLN A 101 -20.32 9.95 38.57
C GLN A 101 -20.48 11.11 39.57
N ILE A 102 -21.63 11.16 40.24
CA ILE A 102 -21.92 12.16 41.27
C ILE A 102 -21.34 11.67 42.60
N LYS A 103 -20.52 12.51 43.23
CA LYS A 103 -20.02 12.25 44.58
C LYS A 103 -21.05 12.75 45.59
N GLU A 104 -21.65 11.85 46.35
CA GLU A 104 -22.60 12.22 47.41
C GLU A 104 -21.91 12.92 48.59
N LYS A 105 -20.61 12.70 48.76
CA LYS A 105 -19.79 13.21 49.86
C LYS A 105 -18.49 13.79 49.33
N LEU A 106 -18.11 14.94 49.87
CA LEU A 106 -16.89 15.63 49.52
C LEU A 106 -16.12 15.97 50.79
N ILE A 107 -14.86 15.56 50.88
CA ILE A 107 -14.03 15.76 52.07
C ILE A 107 -13.05 16.90 51.80
N LYS A 108 -13.08 17.96 52.61
CA LYS A 108 -12.06 19.02 52.60
C LYS A 108 -11.43 19.15 53.97
N THR A 109 -10.11 19.33 53.99
CA THR A 109 -9.37 19.66 55.21
C THR A 109 -9.33 21.17 55.37
N LEU A 110 -9.96 21.68 56.43
CA LEU A 110 -10.10 23.11 56.71
C LEU A 110 -9.59 23.46 58.12
N PRO A 111 -9.20 24.72 58.40
CA PRO A 111 -8.90 25.18 59.76
C PRO A 111 -10.08 25.00 60.72
N ASP A 112 -9.80 24.64 61.97
CA ASP A 112 -10.83 24.38 63.02
C ASP A 112 -11.81 25.56 63.22
N GLN A 113 -11.34 26.80 63.03
CA GLN A 113 -12.18 28.00 63.12
C GLN A 113 -13.20 28.09 61.98
N GLU A 114 -12.82 27.74 60.75
CA GLU A 114 -13.71 27.74 59.59
C GLU A 114 -14.69 26.56 59.64
N ALA A 115 -14.21 25.39 60.07
CA ALA A 115 -15.07 24.22 60.26
C ALA A 115 -16.19 24.48 61.29
N LYS A 116 -15.87 25.13 62.42
CA LYS A 116 -16.87 25.53 63.43
C LYS A 116 -17.89 26.52 62.88
N LYS A 117 -17.42 27.50 62.10
CA LYS A 117 -18.30 28.49 61.46
C LYS A 117 -19.29 27.83 60.50
N LEU A 118 -18.84 26.84 59.71
CA LEU A 118 -19.71 26.08 58.80
C LEU A 118 -20.75 25.22 59.53
N VAL A 119 -20.45 24.75 60.73
CA VAL A 119 -21.40 24.03 61.60
C VAL A 119 -22.42 25.00 62.21
N GLU A 120 -21.98 26.18 62.66
CA GLU A 120 -22.87 27.24 63.17
C GLU A 120 -23.81 27.79 62.09
N GLU A 121 -23.33 27.90 60.85
CA GLU A 121 -24.12 28.29 59.67
C GLU A 121 -25.05 27.17 59.17
N GLY A 122 -24.97 25.96 59.75
CA GLY A 122 -25.82 24.81 59.41
C GLY A 122 -25.50 24.14 58.08
N VAL A 123 -24.36 24.46 57.46
CA VAL A 123 -23.91 23.92 56.17
C VAL A 123 -23.41 22.48 56.31
N VAL A 124 -22.83 22.14 57.46
CA VAL A 124 -22.27 20.81 57.77
C VAL A 124 -22.70 20.37 59.18
N ALA A 125 -22.99 19.08 59.37
CA ALA A 125 -23.35 18.55 60.68
C ALA A 125 -22.12 18.40 61.60
N GLU A 126 -22.29 18.56 62.91
CA GLU A 126 -21.19 18.42 63.87
C GLU A 126 -20.54 17.01 63.83
N SER A 127 -21.31 15.98 63.49
CA SER A 127 -20.85 14.60 63.28
C SER A 127 -19.97 14.41 62.04
N ASP A 128 -20.02 15.34 61.10
CA ASP A 128 -19.32 15.30 59.81
C ASP A 128 -17.98 16.06 59.86
N VAL A 129 -17.59 16.57 61.04
CA VAL A 129 -16.29 17.19 61.30
C VAL A 129 -15.42 16.24 62.13
N THR A 130 -14.35 15.72 61.50
CA THR A 130 -13.46 14.73 62.12
C THR A 130 -12.02 15.21 62.19
N ASN A 131 -11.19 14.54 62.98
CA ASN A 131 -9.75 14.81 62.98
C ASN A 131 -9.12 14.18 61.73
N PRO A 132 -8.16 14.86 61.07
CA PRO A 132 -7.57 14.37 59.85
C PRO A 132 -6.87 13.02 60.04
N LEU A 133 -7.02 12.14 59.04
CA LEU A 133 -6.49 10.77 59.06
C LEU A 133 -4.94 10.70 59.08
N LYS A 134 -4.24 11.79 58.74
CA LYS A 134 -2.79 11.92 58.85
C LYS A 134 -2.45 13.14 59.71
N GLU A 135 -1.79 12.92 60.84
CA GLU A 135 -1.28 14.00 61.69
C GLU A 135 -0.20 14.79 60.95
N GLN A 136 -0.54 16.00 60.49
CA GLN A 136 0.46 16.96 60.00
C GLN A 136 0.86 17.85 61.17
N ILE A 137 2.17 17.95 61.42
CA ILE A 137 2.72 18.84 62.46
C ILE A 137 2.67 20.27 61.91
N THR A 138 1.53 20.93 62.09
CA THR A 138 1.30 22.34 61.76
C THR A 138 0.78 23.08 63.00
N GLU A 139 1.15 24.36 63.19
CA GLU A 139 0.67 25.18 64.33
C GLU A 139 -0.86 25.43 64.28
N ILE A 140 -1.49 25.14 63.14
CA ILE A 140 -2.91 25.33 62.87
C ILE A 140 -3.63 23.99 63.05
N LYS A 141 -4.62 23.94 63.95
CA LYS A 141 -5.50 22.76 64.10
C LYS A 141 -6.38 22.62 62.86
N LEU A 142 -6.17 21.54 62.11
CA LEU A 142 -6.94 21.19 60.92
C LEU A 142 -8.02 20.15 61.26
N LYS A 143 -9.14 20.21 60.52
CA LYS A 143 -10.27 19.28 60.61
C LYS A 143 -10.67 18.80 59.22
N ASP A 144 -10.99 17.52 59.10
CA ASP A 144 -11.60 16.97 57.89
C ASP A 144 -13.11 17.18 57.97
N VAL A 145 -13.63 17.99 57.06
CA VAL A 145 -15.05 18.38 56.96
C VAL A 145 -15.68 17.63 55.80
N ILE A 146 -16.72 16.84 56.08
CA ILE A 146 -17.47 16.09 55.08
C ILE A 146 -18.67 16.93 54.64
N PHE A 147 -18.60 17.49 53.44
CA PHE A 147 -19.73 18.12 52.77
C PHE A 147 -20.60 17.03 52.14
N ARG A 148 -21.89 17.03 52.47
CA ARG A 148 -22.85 16.10 51.86
C ARG A 148 -23.72 16.83 50.86
N LEU A 149 -23.97 16.21 49.72
CA LEU A 149 -24.76 16.81 48.65
C LEU A 149 -26.20 17.13 49.11
N GLU A 150 -26.76 16.32 50.02
CA GLU A 150 -28.08 16.54 50.62
C GLU A 150 -28.22 17.88 51.35
N ASN A 151 -27.12 18.43 51.87
CA ASN A 151 -27.09 19.71 52.59
C ASN A 151 -26.82 20.91 51.67
N ASN A 152 -26.60 20.67 50.37
CA ASN A 152 -26.31 21.72 49.39
C ASN A 152 -27.30 21.64 48.20
N PRO A 153 -28.53 22.19 48.36
CA PRO A 153 -29.55 22.13 47.31
C PRO A 153 -29.15 22.86 46.03
N GLN A 154 -28.34 23.93 46.14
CA GLN A 154 -27.85 24.66 44.97
C GLN A 154 -26.92 23.80 44.12
N ALA A 155 -25.97 23.09 44.74
CA ALA A 155 -25.09 22.17 44.03
C ALA A 155 -25.88 21.05 43.32
N LYS A 156 -26.95 20.54 43.92
CA LYS A 156 -27.81 19.54 43.29
C LYS A 156 -28.50 20.10 42.03
N VAL A 157 -29.05 21.32 42.11
CA VAL A 157 -29.66 22.01 40.95
C VAL A 157 -28.61 22.26 39.86
N ASP A 158 -27.42 22.73 40.22
CA ASP A 158 -26.35 23.00 39.26
C ASP A 158 -25.85 21.72 38.57
N ILE A 159 -25.78 20.59 39.31
CA ILE A 159 -25.46 19.27 38.75
C ILE A 159 -26.55 18.81 37.78
N ASP A 160 -27.82 18.91 38.16
CA ASP A 160 -28.95 18.50 37.31
C ASP A 160 -29.03 19.36 36.03
N ASN A 161 -28.79 20.67 36.14
CA ASN A 161 -28.72 21.57 34.98
C ASN A 161 -27.55 21.21 34.07
N TYR A 162 -26.36 20.96 34.64
CA TYR A 162 -25.20 20.53 33.87
C TYR A 162 -25.46 19.22 33.11
N LEU A 163 -26.05 18.22 33.76
CA LEU A 163 -26.35 16.94 33.14
C LEU A 163 -27.28 17.08 31.92
N ASN A 164 -28.30 17.92 32.03
CA ASN A 164 -29.33 18.07 30.99
C ASN A 164 -28.96 19.09 29.90
N GLU A 165 -28.33 20.21 30.26
CA GLU A 165 -28.10 21.34 29.35
C GLU A 165 -26.70 21.35 28.73
N HIS A 166 -25.71 20.69 29.36
CA HIS A 166 -24.32 20.69 28.89
C HIS A 166 -23.82 19.29 28.55
N TRP A 167 -23.91 18.34 29.48
CA TRP A 167 -23.35 17.01 29.28
C TRP A 167 -24.13 16.18 28.28
N LEU A 168 -25.46 16.13 28.37
CA LEU A 168 -26.30 15.35 27.45
C LEU A 168 -26.15 15.83 25.99
N PRO A 169 -26.25 17.13 25.66
CA PRO A 169 -25.99 17.62 24.30
C PRO A 169 -24.57 17.31 23.82
N TRP A 170 -23.55 17.52 24.68
CA TRP A 170 -22.17 17.17 24.34
C TRP A 170 -22.01 15.67 24.06
N SER A 171 -22.63 14.80 24.86
CA SER A 171 -22.55 13.34 24.70
C SER A 171 -23.15 12.90 23.36
N GLU A 172 -24.32 13.43 23.00
CA GLU A 172 -24.99 13.13 21.73
C GLU A 172 -24.20 13.65 20.52
N GLU A 173 -23.54 14.81 20.61
CA GLU A 173 -22.66 15.32 19.56
C GLU A 173 -21.33 14.57 19.45
N GLU A 174 -20.76 14.13 20.58
CA GLU A 174 -19.45 13.48 20.64
C GLU A 174 -19.53 11.99 20.25
N LYS A 175 -20.65 11.30 20.47
CA LYS A 175 -20.83 9.87 20.10
C LYS A 175 -20.51 9.59 18.61
N PRO A 176 -21.15 10.24 17.61
CA PRO A 176 -20.82 10.03 16.20
C PRO A 176 -19.37 10.40 15.85
N ARG A 177 -18.81 11.40 16.54
CA ARG A 177 -17.40 11.77 16.39
C ARG A 177 -16.47 10.64 16.84
N ARG A 178 -16.77 9.99 17.97
CA ARG A 178 -15.98 8.86 18.49
C ARG A 178 -16.05 7.65 17.57
N GLU A 179 -17.18 7.39 16.94
CA GLU A 179 -17.31 6.34 15.92
C GLU A 179 -16.38 6.62 14.73
N THR A 180 -16.40 7.85 14.21
CA THR A 180 -15.51 8.24 13.10
C THR A 180 -14.02 8.14 13.49
N ILE A 181 -13.67 8.55 14.71
CA ILE A 181 -12.30 8.43 15.21
C ILE A 181 -11.86 6.96 15.28
N LYS A 182 -12.74 6.04 15.71
CA LYS A 182 -12.44 4.60 15.73
C LYS A 182 -12.18 4.05 14.31
N ILE A 183 -12.97 4.49 13.33
CA ILE A 183 -12.80 4.11 11.92
C ILE A 183 -11.46 4.65 11.39
N TYR A 184 -11.18 5.94 11.62
CA TYR A 184 -9.92 6.58 11.24
C TYR A 184 -8.73 5.84 11.86
N ASP A 185 -8.75 5.58 13.17
CA ASP A 185 -7.67 4.90 13.90
C ASP A 185 -7.42 3.48 13.33
N SER A 186 -8.48 2.79 12.92
CA SER A 186 -8.40 1.45 12.32
C SER A 186 -7.75 1.46 10.94
N LEU A 187 -8.15 2.40 10.08
CA LEU A 187 -7.57 2.59 8.74
C LEU A 187 -6.12 3.08 8.82
N PHE A 188 -5.82 4.01 9.73
CA PHE A 188 -4.46 4.49 9.96
C PHE A 188 -3.53 3.37 10.44
N SER A 189 -4.00 2.55 11.38
CA SER A 189 -3.23 1.38 11.86
C SER A 189 -2.99 0.37 10.74
N LEU A 190 -3.97 0.17 9.86
CA LEU A 190 -3.82 -0.71 8.69
C LEU A 190 -2.80 -0.15 7.70
N GLN A 191 -2.84 1.15 7.38
CA GLN A 191 -1.86 1.78 6.50
C GLN A 191 -0.43 1.65 7.05
N GLN A 192 -0.22 1.88 8.35
CA GLN A 192 1.08 1.62 9.00
C GLN A 192 1.50 0.15 8.89
N THR A 193 0.55 -0.78 8.99
CA THR A 193 0.84 -2.21 8.86
C THR A 193 1.25 -2.57 7.43
N ILE A 194 0.58 -2.00 6.42
CA ILE A 194 0.92 -2.18 5.00
C ILE A 194 2.34 -1.66 4.71
N GLU A 195 2.70 -0.48 5.23
CA GLU A 195 4.04 0.09 5.09
C GLU A 195 5.12 -0.72 5.83
N ALA A 196 4.79 -1.26 7.02
CA ALA A 196 5.76 -1.96 7.86
C ALA A 196 5.99 -3.43 7.44
N GLN A 197 4.96 -4.15 7.00
CA GLN A 197 5.03 -5.60 6.74
C GLN A 197 5.67 -5.94 5.38
N GLY A 198 5.78 -4.98 4.45
CA GLY A 198 6.42 -5.18 3.15
C GLY A 198 5.93 -6.44 2.42
N ASP A 199 6.85 -7.17 1.78
CA ASP A 199 6.56 -8.30 0.89
C ASP A 199 6.34 -9.67 1.58
N GLU A 200 6.47 -9.79 2.91
CA GLU A 200 6.38 -11.12 3.55
C GLU A 200 4.94 -11.62 3.68
N GLN A 201 3.99 -10.71 3.92
CA GLN A 201 2.55 -10.94 3.81
C GLN A 201 1.89 -9.64 3.33
N PRO A 202 1.99 -9.31 2.05
CA PRO A 202 1.44 -8.06 1.54
C PRO A 202 -0.08 -8.07 1.78
N ILE A 203 -0.57 -7.04 2.46
CA ILE A 203 -2.00 -6.81 2.65
C ILE A 203 -2.46 -5.85 1.57
N GLU A 204 -3.57 -6.16 0.92
CA GLU A 204 -4.23 -5.26 -0.02
C GLU A 204 -5.59 -4.80 0.53
N LEU A 205 -6.00 -3.60 0.14
CA LEU A 205 -7.28 -3.02 0.48
C LEU A 205 -8.21 -3.15 -0.74
N ILE A 206 -9.43 -3.64 -0.52
CA ILE A 206 -10.40 -3.92 -1.57
C ILE A 206 -11.70 -3.16 -1.27
N TRP A 207 -12.25 -2.54 -2.30
CA TRP A 207 -13.63 -2.06 -2.31
C TRP A 207 -14.51 -3.15 -2.93
N GLY A 208 -15.26 -3.85 -2.09
CA GLY A 208 -16.22 -4.87 -2.50
C GLY A 208 -17.59 -4.27 -2.76
N ILE A 209 -18.18 -4.55 -3.91
CA ILE A 209 -19.53 -4.09 -4.30
C ILE A 209 -20.43 -5.30 -4.55
N GLY A 210 -21.69 -5.17 -4.14
CA GLY A 210 -22.72 -6.14 -4.41
C GLY A 210 -22.60 -7.36 -3.52
N ILE A 211 -23.06 -7.22 -2.28
CA ILE A 211 -22.87 -8.24 -1.25
C ILE A 211 -23.83 -9.38 -1.49
N SER A 212 -23.26 -10.54 -1.80
CA SER A 212 -23.98 -11.79 -1.85
C SER A 212 -24.17 -12.35 -0.43
N ARG A 213 -25.41 -12.66 -0.09
CA ARG A 213 -25.79 -13.33 1.16
C ARG A 213 -26.64 -14.55 0.84
N TRP A 214 -26.12 -15.73 1.14
CA TRP A 214 -26.78 -17.00 0.78
C TRP A 214 -26.30 -18.17 1.65
N ILE A 215 -27.22 -19.06 2.01
CA ILE A 215 -26.92 -20.40 2.53
C ILE A 215 -27.05 -21.38 1.38
N CYS A 216 -25.92 -21.89 0.89
CA CYS A 216 -25.85 -22.84 -0.21
C CYS A 216 -25.11 -24.10 0.23
N GLU A 217 -25.72 -25.28 0.10
CA GLU A 217 -25.09 -26.57 0.43
C GLU A 217 -24.40 -26.61 1.81
N GLY A 218 -25.03 -25.99 2.82
CA GLY A 218 -24.50 -25.89 4.19
C GLY A 218 -23.42 -24.82 4.40
N HIS A 219 -22.97 -24.14 3.34
CA HIS A 219 -22.04 -23.03 3.40
C HIS A 219 -22.77 -21.69 3.48
N LYS A 220 -22.27 -20.78 4.33
CA LYS A 220 -22.77 -19.40 4.42
C LYS A 220 -21.90 -18.51 3.56
N ILE A 221 -22.46 -18.00 2.49
CA ILE A 221 -21.84 -17.00 1.63
C ILE A 221 -22.22 -15.61 2.16
N ASN A 222 -21.21 -14.79 2.43
CA ASN A 222 -21.32 -13.38 2.81
C ASN A 222 -20.09 -12.65 2.22
N HIS A 223 -20.15 -12.35 0.92
CA HIS A 223 -18.99 -11.87 0.17
C HIS A 223 -19.42 -10.92 -0.96
N PRO A 224 -18.66 -9.85 -1.28
CA PRO A 224 -18.92 -9.04 -2.46
C PRO A 224 -18.75 -9.86 -3.74
N LEU A 225 -19.51 -9.51 -4.77
CA LEU A 225 -19.37 -10.10 -6.10
C LEU A 225 -18.40 -9.33 -7.00
N LEU A 226 -18.24 -8.04 -6.78
CA LEU A 226 -17.30 -7.20 -7.52
C LEU A 226 -16.25 -6.66 -6.56
N GLU A 227 -15.00 -6.72 -6.97
CA GLU A 227 -13.87 -6.25 -6.17
C GLU A 227 -13.03 -5.29 -6.99
N LYS A 228 -12.82 -4.09 -6.47
CA LYS A 228 -11.85 -3.13 -7.00
C LYS A 228 -10.73 -2.93 -5.98
N PRO A 229 -9.46 -3.18 -6.33
CA PRO A 229 -8.35 -2.79 -5.49
C PRO A 229 -8.32 -1.28 -5.28
N ILE A 230 -8.12 -0.88 -4.03
CA ILE A 230 -8.06 0.52 -3.61
C ILE A 230 -6.76 0.78 -2.88
N GLU A 231 -6.40 2.05 -2.84
CA GLU A 231 -5.22 2.56 -2.18
C GLU A 231 -5.60 3.53 -1.06
N ILE A 232 -4.83 3.50 0.02
CA ILE A 232 -4.98 4.40 1.17
C ILE A 232 -3.79 5.35 1.24
N GLU A 233 -4.07 6.65 1.33
CA GLU A 233 -3.07 7.71 1.48
C GLU A 233 -3.43 8.60 2.68
N VAL A 234 -2.41 9.10 3.38
CA VAL A 234 -2.59 10.11 4.44
C VAL A 234 -2.13 11.46 3.92
N ASP A 235 -3.04 12.42 3.82
CA ASP A 235 -2.73 13.79 3.42
C ASP A 235 -1.77 14.43 4.42
N ARG A 236 -0.65 14.95 3.93
CA ARG A 236 0.38 15.61 4.74
C ARG A 236 -0.06 16.95 5.31
N LYS A 237 -1.08 17.60 4.73
CA LYS A 237 -1.54 18.94 5.13
C LYS A 237 -2.38 18.91 6.40
N ASP A 238 -3.40 18.06 6.44
CA ASP A 238 -4.38 17.99 7.52
C ASP A 238 -4.43 16.62 8.23
N GLY A 239 -3.71 15.63 7.70
CA GLY A 239 -3.72 14.26 8.22
C GLY A 239 -4.97 13.47 7.84
N SER A 240 -5.80 13.95 6.90
CA SER A 240 -6.97 13.20 6.45
C SER A 240 -6.55 11.93 5.71
N ILE A 241 -7.36 10.87 5.84
CA ILE A 241 -7.19 9.63 5.07
C ILE A 241 -7.95 9.77 3.77
N LEU A 242 -7.29 9.50 2.66
CA LEU A 242 -7.83 9.49 1.30
C LEU A 242 -7.82 8.06 0.77
N ILE A 243 -8.94 7.61 0.20
CA ILE A 243 -9.06 6.31 -0.46
C ILE A 243 -9.31 6.52 -1.94
N HIS A 244 -8.46 5.90 -2.76
CA HIS A 244 -8.49 6.01 -4.22
C HIS A 244 -8.68 4.64 -4.87
N PRO A 245 -9.37 4.54 -6.01
CA PRO A 245 -9.31 3.36 -6.84
C PRO A 245 -7.91 3.18 -7.44
N ARG A 246 -7.41 1.94 -7.48
CA ARG A 246 -6.21 1.60 -8.26
C ARG A 246 -6.54 1.49 -9.74
N ASN A 247 -5.54 1.68 -10.59
CA ASN A 247 -5.68 1.55 -12.05
C ASN A 247 -5.64 0.08 -12.50
N ILE A 248 -6.49 -0.74 -11.90
CA ILE A 248 -6.65 -2.17 -12.17
C ILE A 248 -8.13 -2.43 -12.39
N ASP A 249 -8.50 -3.19 -13.41
CA ASP A 249 -9.90 -3.51 -13.70
C ASP A 249 -10.59 -4.21 -12.51
N PRO A 250 -11.90 -3.97 -12.31
CA PRO A 250 -12.67 -4.69 -11.30
C PRO A 250 -12.73 -6.18 -11.62
N THR A 251 -12.66 -7.01 -10.59
CA THR A 251 -12.74 -8.48 -10.72
C THR A 251 -14.05 -9.02 -10.17
N ILE A 252 -14.59 -10.06 -10.81
CA ILE A 252 -15.78 -10.76 -10.30
C ILE A 252 -15.35 -11.87 -9.35
N ALA A 253 -15.68 -11.73 -8.07
CA ALA A 253 -15.32 -12.66 -7.01
C ALA A 253 -16.28 -13.85 -6.96
N VAL A 254 -16.04 -14.83 -7.84
CA VAL A 254 -16.84 -16.07 -7.94
C VAL A 254 -16.26 -17.26 -7.18
N GLY A 255 -15.18 -17.08 -6.40
CA GLY A 255 -14.42 -18.18 -5.79
C GLY A 255 -15.27 -19.15 -4.95
N ALA A 256 -16.21 -18.62 -4.15
CA ALA A 256 -17.13 -19.44 -3.36
C ALA A 256 -18.07 -20.29 -4.23
N TYR A 257 -18.58 -19.71 -5.32
CA TYR A 257 -19.50 -20.38 -6.25
C TYR A 257 -18.79 -21.42 -7.11
N PHE A 258 -17.56 -21.11 -7.52
CA PHE A 258 -16.71 -22.04 -8.25
C PHE A 258 -16.40 -23.28 -7.40
N ALA A 259 -16.10 -23.10 -6.10
CA ALA A 259 -15.88 -24.20 -5.16
C ALA A 259 -17.14 -25.04 -4.89
N LEU A 260 -18.33 -24.48 -5.09
CA LEU A 260 -19.61 -25.18 -5.04
C LEU A 260 -20.06 -25.72 -6.40
N GLU A 261 -19.16 -25.75 -7.40
CA GLU A 261 -19.44 -26.24 -8.76
C GLU A 261 -20.70 -25.62 -9.40
N ASN A 262 -20.97 -24.34 -9.09
CA ASN A 262 -22.18 -23.67 -9.56
C ASN A 262 -22.15 -23.47 -11.09
N PRO A 263 -23.16 -23.97 -11.83
CA PRO A 263 -23.15 -23.96 -13.30
C PRO A 263 -23.31 -22.55 -13.90
N GLY A 264 -23.76 -21.57 -13.12
CA GLY A 264 -23.97 -20.19 -13.56
C GLY A 264 -22.69 -19.35 -13.64
N VAL A 265 -21.59 -19.83 -13.06
CA VAL A 265 -20.34 -19.05 -12.93
C VAL A 265 -19.76 -18.65 -14.29
N ASP A 266 -19.66 -19.60 -15.23
CA ASP A 266 -19.08 -19.33 -16.55
C ASP A 266 -19.89 -18.30 -17.35
N ALA A 267 -21.22 -18.37 -17.26
CA ALA A 267 -22.12 -17.42 -17.92
C ALA A 267 -21.94 -16.01 -17.34
N LEU A 268 -21.85 -15.90 -16.02
CA LEU A 268 -21.62 -14.63 -15.32
C LEU A 268 -20.26 -14.03 -15.69
N LEU A 269 -19.19 -14.82 -15.67
CA LEU A 269 -17.85 -14.33 -16.04
C LEU A 269 -17.79 -13.82 -17.48
N ARG A 270 -18.44 -14.53 -18.42
CA ARG A 270 -18.53 -14.08 -19.82
C ARG A 270 -19.31 -12.78 -19.95
N PHE A 271 -20.45 -12.67 -19.26
CA PHE A 271 -21.24 -11.43 -19.24
C PHE A 271 -20.44 -10.26 -18.68
N GLY A 272 -19.80 -10.46 -17.53
CA GLY A 272 -18.98 -9.45 -16.87
C GLY A 272 -17.83 -8.95 -17.74
N LYS A 273 -17.06 -9.87 -18.34
CA LYS A 273 -15.97 -9.52 -19.25
C LYS A 273 -16.47 -8.67 -20.42
N LYS A 274 -17.60 -9.05 -21.01
CA LYS A 274 -18.23 -8.29 -22.10
C LYS A 274 -18.66 -6.89 -21.62
N HIS A 275 -19.36 -6.82 -20.49
CA HIS A 275 -19.85 -5.57 -19.92
C HIS A 275 -18.72 -4.58 -19.68
N PHE A 276 -17.67 -4.98 -18.95
CA PHE A 276 -16.54 -4.09 -18.66
C PHE A 276 -15.74 -3.69 -19.91
N SER A 277 -15.69 -4.54 -20.96
CA SER A 277 -15.05 -4.17 -22.22
C SER A 277 -15.88 -3.23 -23.12
N GLU A 278 -17.20 -3.24 -22.96
CA GLU A 278 -18.14 -2.41 -23.74
C GLU A 278 -18.56 -1.13 -23.01
N MET A 279 -18.13 -0.94 -21.76
CA MET A 279 -18.31 0.32 -21.05
C MET A 279 -17.66 1.45 -21.85
N SER A 280 -18.42 2.51 -22.11
CA SER A 280 -17.90 3.69 -22.80
C SER A 280 -16.73 4.28 -22.05
N GLU A 281 -15.75 4.85 -22.76
CA GLU A 281 -14.61 5.56 -22.17
C GLU A 281 -15.05 6.65 -21.17
N ASP A 282 -16.27 7.18 -21.32
CA ASP A 282 -16.86 8.20 -20.43
C ASP A 282 -17.43 7.67 -19.10
N ILE A 283 -17.58 6.35 -18.93
CA ILE A 283 -18.14 5.75 -17.71
C ILE A 283 -17.05 4.93 -17.03
N GLU A 284 -16.45 5.53 -16.00
CA GLU A 284 -15.52 4.82 -15.12
C GLU A 284 -16.26 3.94 -14.10
N PHE A 285 -15.64 2.81 -13.75
CA PHE A 285 -16.14 1.96 -12.67
C PHE A 285 -16.10 2.72 -11.34
N SER A 286 -17.25 2.88 -10.66
CA SER A 286 -17.33 3.61 -9.39
C SER A 286 -18.48 3.09 -8.51
N PRO A 287 -18.27 2.93 -7.18
CA PRO A 287 -19.33 2.54 -6.25
C PRO A 287 -20.45 3.59 -6.15
N TYR A 288 -20.22 4.80 -6.64
CA TYR A 288 -21.20 5.89 -6.65
C TYR A 288 -21.95 6.01 -7.98
N MET A 289 -21.61 5.17 -8.96
CA MET A 289 -22.24 5.15 -10.29
C MET A 289 -22.89 3.78 -10.53
N HIS A 290 -24.20 3.69 -10.29
CA HIS A 290 -24.96 2.44 -10.39
C HIS A 290 -24.82 1.74 -11.75
N GLU A 291 -24.79 2.51 -12.85
CA GLU A 291 -24.66 1.99 -14.21
C GLU A 291 -23.36 1.18 -14.42
N SER A 292 -22.33 1.43 -13.62
CA SER A 292 -21.03 0.75 -13.72
C SER A 292 -20.99 -0.66 -13.14
N PHE A 293 -21.97 -1.04 -12.30
CA PHE A 293 -21.95 -2.33 -11.60
C PHE A 293 -23.30 -3.04 -11.55
N GLU A 294 -24.41 -2.31 -11.55
CA GLU A 294 -25.76 -2.88 -11.41
C GLU A 294 -26.09 -3.95 -12.46
N PRO A 295 -25.76 -3.80 -13.76
CA PRO A 295 -26.06 -4.82 -14.76
C PRO A 295 -25.42 -6.17 -14.42
N VAL A 296 -24.18 -6.16 -13.91
CA VAL A 296 -23.45 -7.38 -13.54
C VAL A 296 -24.06 -8.01 -12.30
N LEU A 297 -24.42 -7.22 -11.28
CA LEU A 297 -25.06 -7.75 -10.06
C LEU A 297 -26.44 -8.35 -10.35
N ARG A 298 -27.21 -7.72 -11.24
CA ARG A 298 -28.50 -8.23 -11.68
C ARG A 298 -28.36 -9.56 -12.41
N GLN A 299 -27.41 -9.66 -13.34
CA GLN A 299 -27.13 -10.93 -14.02
C GLN A 299 -26.60 -12.00 -13.06
N ALA A 300 -25.79 -11.63 -12.07
CA ALA A 300 -25.34 -12.56 -11.03
C ALA A 300 -26.52 -13.16 -10.26
N SER A 301 -27.54 -12.37 -9.92
CA SER A 301 -28.74 -12.87 -9.24
C SER A 301 -29.52 -13.89 -10.05
N THR A 302 -29.47 -13.81 -11.38
CA THR A 302 -30.18 -14.73 -12.28
C THR A 302 -29.34 -15.95 -12.65
N HIS A 303 -28.03 -15.79 -12.85
CA HIS A 303 -27.16 -16.89 -13.26
C HIS A 303 -26.79 -17.81 -12.09
N LEU A 304 -26.52 -17.27 -10.91
CA LEU A 304 -26.01 -18.05 -9.78
C LEU A 304 -27.09 -18.83 -9.03
N SER A 305 -28.36 -18.43 -9.13
CA SER A 305 -29.48 -19.13 -8.52
C SER A 305 -30.77 -18.90 -9.29
N GLU A 306 -31.59 -19.94 -9.46
CA GLU A 306 -32.92 -19.85 -10.08
C GLU A 306 -33.88 -18.95 -9.26
N SER A 307 -33.73 -18.92 -7.94
CA SER A 307 -34.52 -18.11 -7.01
C SER A 307 -33.77 -16.86 -6.52
N GLY A 308 -32.67 -16.50 -7.17
CA GLY A 308 -31.86 -15.37 -6.75
C GLY A 308 -32.58 -14.03 -6.91
N THR A 309 -32.40 -13.15 -5.93
CA THR A 309 -33.06 -11.86 -5.86
C THR A 309 -32.02 -10.74 -5.83
N TYR A 310 -32.12 -9.81 -6.77
CA TYR A 310 -31.43 -8.52 -6.66
C TYR A 310 -32.23 -7.63 -5.69
N TRP A 311 -31.72 -7.51 -4.47
CA TRP A 311 -32.40 -6.87 -3.34
C TRP A 311 -32.91 -5.45 -3.62
N PRO A 312 -32.19 -4.57 -4.34
CA PRO A 312 -32.67 -3.21 -4.63
C PRO A 312 -34.00 -3.13 -5.39
N ASN A 313 -34.40 -4.20 -6.11
CA ASN A 313 -35.71 -4.24 -6.77
C ASN A 313 -36.87 -4.44 -5.80
N VAL A 314 -36.63 -5.08 -4.66
CA VAL A 314 -37.65 -5.48 -3.69
C VAL A 314 -37.56 -4.69 -2.38
N ASN A 315 -36.46 -3.94 -2.20
CA ASN A 315 -36.23 -3.15 -0.99
C ASN A 315 -37.21 -1.96 -0.91
N PRO A 316 -38.08 -1.90 0.11
CA PRO A 316 -39.00 -0.78 0.31
C PRO A 316 -38.31 0.49 0.81
N ASP A 317 -37.15 0.36 1.47
CA ASP A 317 -36.37 1.48 2.04
C ASP A 317 -34.99 1.57 1.38
N LYS A 318 -34.89 2.41 0.33
CA LYS A 318 -33.65 2.61 -0.44
C LYS A 318 -32.53 3.29 0.36
N GLU A 319 -32.84 3.89 1.51
CA GLU A 319 -31.82 4.50 2.37
C GLU A 319 -31.21 3.50 3.35
N ASN A 320 -31.88 2.38 3.62
CA ASN A 320 -31.31 1.33 4.45
C ASN A 320 -30.15 0.62 3.74
N ARG A 321 -28.93 0.90 4.20
CA ARG A 321 -27.69 0.26 3.73
C ARG A 321 -27.16 -0.82 4.69
N LYS A 322 -27.92 -1.18 5.73
CA LYS A 322 -27.55 -2.28 6.62
C LYS A 322 -27.68 -3.61 5.88
N PRO A 323 -26.78 -4.56 6.11
CA PRO A 323 -26.76 -5.78 5.34
C PRO A 323 -27.86 -6.76 5.81
N ASN A 324 -28.57 -7.38 4.86
CA ASN A 324 -29.72 -8.27 5.12
C ASN A 324 -29.33 -9.56 5.83
N ASN A 325 -30.26 -10.27 6.47
CA ASN A 325 -29.94 -11.57 7.04
C ASN A 325 -29.55 -12.60 5.96
N ILE A 326 -28.60 -13.49 6.27
CA ILE A 326 -28.26 -14.60 5.37
C ILE A 326 -29.43 -15.58 5.33
N SER A 327 -29.93 -15.92 4.15
CA SER A 327 -31.10 -16.77 3.91
C SER A 327 -30.79 -17.93 2.94
N GLU A 328 -31.72 -18.88 2.79
CA GLU A 328 -31.58 -20.02 1.85
C GLU A 328 -31.74 -19.62 0.37
N SER A 329 -32.30 -18.43 0.12
CA SER A 329 -32.35 -17.80 -1.20
C SER A 329 -31.16 -16.87 -1.39
N LEU A 330 -30.60 -16.83 -2.59
CA LEU A 330 -29.51 -15.90 -2.91
C LEU A 330 -30.06 -14.47 -2.92
N GLU A 331 -29.55 -13.62 -2.04
CA GLU A 331 -29.80 -12.18 -2.07
C GLU A 331 -28.51 -11.45 -2.43
N ILE A 332 -28.58 -10.56 -3.42
CA ILE A 332 -27.48 -9.68 -3.82
C ILE A 332 -27.92 -8.23 -3.63
N THR A 333 -27.19 -7.50 -2.78
CA THR A 333 -27.42 -6.07 -2.55
C THR A 333 -26.67 -5.21 -3.58
N ASP A 334 -26.91 -3.91 -3.61
CA ASP A 334 -26.07 -2.89 -4.29
C ASP A 334 -25.11 -2.17 -3.33
N SER A 335 -25.08 -2.59 -2.06
CA SER A 335 -24.22 -2.01 -1.05
C SER A 335 -22.77 -2.44 -1.23
N TRP A 336 -21.88 -1.71 -0.58
CA TRP A 336 -20.44 -1.96 -0.64
C TRP A 336 -19.80 -2.09 0.74
N ILE A 337 -18.57 -2.61 0.74
CA ILE A 337 -17.75 -2.84 1.92
C ILE A 337 -16.28 -2.57 1.57
N VAL A 338 -15.57 -1.89 2.47
CA VAL A 338 -14.11 -1.75 2.40
C VAL A 338 -13.50 -2.80 3.32
N PHE A 339 -12.65 -3.66 2.77
CA PHE A 339 -12.00 -4.70 3.57
C PHE A 339 -10.55 -4.91 3.17
N ALA A 340 -9.76 -5.41 4.11
CA ALA A 340 -8.38 -5.78 3.89
C ALA A 340 -8.26 -7.30 3.75
N ARG A 341 -7.35 -7.76 2.91
CA ARG A 341 -7.01 -9.19 2.79
C ARG A 341 -5.53 -9.40 2.49
N PRO A 342 -4.97 -10.58 2.76
CA PRO A 342 -3.67 -10.94 2.20
C PRO A 342 -3.77 -10.89 0.68
N ARG A 343 -2.74 -10.34 0.03
CA ARG A 343 -2.67 -10.24 -1.42
C ARG A 343 -2.86 -11.63 -2.01
N SER A 344 -3.97 -11.78 -2.71
CA SER A 344 -4.35 -13.07 -3.26
C SER A 344 -3.35 -13.51 -4.34
N SER A 345 -3.20 -14.82 -4.54
CA SER A 345 -2.54 -15.35 -5.75
C SER A 345 -3.25 -14.94 -7.03
N THR A 346 -4.43 -14.30 -6.96
CA THR A 346 -5.19 -13.82 -8.12
C THR A 346 -4.40 -12.80 -8.94
N GLY A 347 -3.69 -11.86 -8.32
CA GLY A 347 -2.84 -10.92 -9.05
C GLY A 347 -1.72 -11.64 -9.82
N PHE A 348 -1.08 -12.60 -9.14
CA PHE A 348 -0.08 -13.46 -9.77
C PHE A 348 -0.66 -14.28 -10.93
N ILE A 349 -1.85 -14.86 -10.77
CA ILE A 349 -2.55 -15.61 -11.82
C ILE A 349 -2.87 -14.71 -13.02
N GLN A 350 -3.36 -13.49 -12.78
CA GLN A 350 -3.63 -12.52 -13.85
C GLN A 350 -2.36 -12.11 -14.59
N ASP A 351 -1.24 -11.95 -13.90
CA ASP A 351 0.05 -11.66 -14.53
C ASP A 351 0.51 -12.83 -15.42
N ILE A 352 0.30 -14.07 -14.98
CA ILE A 352 0.56 -15.27 -15.79
C ILE A 352 -0.35 -15.28 -17.03
N GLU A 353 -1.65 -14.99 -16.89
CA GLU A 353 -2.60 -14.93 -18.02
C GLU A 353 -2.23 -13.82 -19.03
N ARG A 354 -1.82 -12.63 -18.53
CA ARG A 354 -1.30 -11.55 -19.37
C ARG A 354 -0.04 -11.99 -20.11
N PHE A 355 0.85 -12.72 -19.42
CA PHE A 355 2.07 -13.21 -20.06
C PHE A 355 1.78 -14.26 -21.13
N GLN A 356 0.86 -15.20 -20.88
CA GLN A 356 0.39 -16.16 -21.87
C GLN A 356 -0.20 -15.47 -23.10
N LYS A 357 -1.08 -14.48 -22.90
CA LYS A 357 -1.65 -13.69 -24.01
C LYS A 357 -0.58 -12.98 -24.82
N ASN A 358 0.38 -12.32 -24.17
CA ASN A 358 1.50 -11.65 -24.86
C ASN A 358 2.36 -12.65 -25.64
N LEU A 359 2.51 -13.87 -25.13
CA LEU A 359 3.24 -14.93 -25.80
C LEU A 359 2.49 -15.39 -27.06
N GLU A 360 1.18 -15.63 -26.98
CA GLU A 360 0.30 -15.95 -28.12
C GLU A 360 0.37 -14.88 -29.20
N GLU A 361 0.18 -13.60 -28.83
CA GLU A 361 0.29 -12.46 -29.75
C GLU A 361 1.69 -12.38 -30.42
N SER A 362 2.74 -12.78 -29.69
CA SER A 362 4.10 -12.83 -30.23
C SER A 362 4.30 -13.97 -31.23
N LYS A 363 3.61 -15.12 -31.05
CA LYS A 363 3.59 -16.22 -32.02
C LYS A 363 2.96 -15.75 -33.33
N ASP A 364 1.81 -15.10 -33.24
CA ASP A 364 1.05 -14.62 -34.40
C ASP A 364 1.81 -13.53 -35.18
N ALA A 365 2.55 -12.66 -34.47
CA ALA A 365 3.35 -11.60 -35.07
C ALA A 365 4.74 -12.05 -35.57
N GLY A 366 5.12 -13.31 -35.39
CA GLY A 366 6.45 -13.83 -35.76
C GLY A 366 7.62 -13.17 -35.03
N ARG A 367 7.39 -12.62 -33.82
CA ARG A 367 8.42 -11.96 -33.02
C ARG A 367 9.27 -13.02 -32.31
N GLN A 368 10.60 -12.87 -32.38
CA GLN A 368 11.51 -13.74 -31.64
C GLN A 368 11.44 -13.46 -30.14
N ILE A 369 11.31 -14.51 -29.34
CA ILE A 369 11.36 -14.43 -27.88
C ILE A 369 12.77 -14.04 -27.44
N PRO A 370 12.93 -13.17 -26.41
CA PRO A 370 14.23 -12.85 -25.85
C PRO A 370 14.99 -14.09 -25.36
N ASN A 371 16.31 -14.14 -25.59
CA ASN A 371 17.18 -15.23 -25.13
C ASN A 371 17.06 -15.56 -23.62
N PRO A 372 16.93 -14.59 -22.69
CA PRO A 372 16.74 -14.89 -21.27
C PRO A 372 15.51 -15.77 -21.01
N THR A 373 14.41 -15.50 -21.71
CA THR A 373 13.16 -16.26 -21.57
C THR A 373 13.32 -17.68 -22.13
N LYS A 374 14.04 -17.82 -23.25
CA LYS A 374 14.38 -19.14 -23.81
C LYS A 374 15.18 -19.98 -22.80
N LYS A 375 16.12 -19.33 -22.08
CA LYS A 375 16.97 -20.01 -21.09
C LYS A 375 16.24 -20.61 -19.90
N LEU A 376 15.05 -20.10 -19.56
CA LEU A 376 14.24 -20.63 -18.45
C LEU A 376 13.75 -22.07 -18.69
N VAL A 377 13.54 -22.45 -19.95
CA VAL A 377 12.97 -23.74 -20.35
C VAL A 377 13.92 -24.62 -21.18
N THR A 378 15.13 -24.13 -21.42
CA THR A 378 16.21 -24.94 -21.98
C THR A 378 16.91 -25.72 -20.89
N GLU A 379 17.26 -26.98 -21.19
CA GLU A 379 18.06 -27.80 -20.29
C GLU A 379 19.42 -27.14 -20.02
N LEU A 380 19.76 -27.05 -18.73
CA LEU A 380 21.06 -26.53 -18.30
C LEU A 380 22.15 -27.44 -18.86
N SER A 381 23.16 -26.86 -19.50
CA SER A 381 24.31 -27.63 -19.95
C SER A 381 25.27 -27.88 -18.78
N ASP A 382 25.64 -29.13 -18.55
CA ASP A 382 26.71 -29.50 -17.59
C ASP A 382 28.10 -29.06 -18.04
N LYS A 383 28.22 -28.51 -19.26
CA LYS A 383 29.47 -27.97 -19.78
C LYS A 383 29.74 -26.63 -19.10
N LYS A 384 30.70 -26.61 -18.17
CA LYS A 384 31.29 -25.37 -17.67
C LYS A 384 31.71 -24.52 -18.89
N PRO A 385 31.23 -23.28 -19.04
CA PRO A 385 31.73 -22.41 -20.10
C PRO A 385 33.24 -22.33 -19.96
N LEU A 386 33.96 -22.50 -21.06
CA LEU A 386 35.40 -22.23 -21.09
C LEU A 386 35.58 -20.79 -20.62
N GLN A 387 36.12 -20.62 -19.42
CA GLN A 387 36.57 -19.31 -18.97
C GLN A 387 37.66 -18.88 -19.95
N THR A 388 37.31 -17.96 -20.86
CA THR A 388 38.29 -17.13 -21.55
C THR A 388 39.07 -16.44 -20.44
N SER A 389 40.34 -16.83 -20.35
CA SER A 389 41.28 -16.47 -19.30
C SER A 389 41.32 -14.96 -19.04
N GLY A 390 40.92 -14.57 -17.83
CA GLY A 390 40.96 -13.20 -17.31
C GLY A 390 41.09 -13.19 -15.78
N GLY A 391 42.21 -13.70 -15.26
CA GLY A 391 42.83 -13.31 -13.98
C GLY A 391 42.04 -13.49 -12.68
N PHE A 392 42.02 -14.70 -12.14
CA PHE A 392 42.11 -14.90 -10.67
C PHE A 392 43.60 -15.10 -10.32
N LEU A 393 44.26 -14.07 -9.81
CA LEU A 393 45.58 -14.22 -9.20
C LEU A 393 45.42 -14.45 -7.69
N SER A 394 45.53 -15.71 -7.27
CA SER A 394 45.91 -16.05 -5.90
C SER A 394 46.92 -17.21 -5.92
N GLY A 395 48.19 -16.89 -5.64
CA GLY A 395 49.14 -17.82 -5.02
C GLY A 395 50.12 -18.55 -5.95
N GLY A 396 51.33 -17.98 -6.08
CA GLY A 396 52.61 -18.70 -6.06
C GLY A 396 52.95 -19.66 -7.21
N GLY A 397 53.76 -19.19 -8.16
CA GLY A 397 54.45 -20.08 -9.11
C GLY A 397 55.14 -19.30 -10.24
N LEU A 398 56.46 -19.22 -10.19
CA LEU A 398 57.32 -18.66 -11.21
C LEU A 398 57.12 -19.41 -12.55
N SER A 399 56.75 -18.70 -13.62
CA SER A 399 57.03 -19.13 -15.00
C SER A 399 56.99 -17.93 -15.95
N SER A 400 58.16 -17.64 -16.50
CA SER A 400 58.40 -16.72 -17.59
C SER A 400 57.62 -17.11 -18.85
N SER A 401 56.71 -16.26 -19.29
CA SER A 401 56.45 -16.11 -20.73
C SER A 401 56.02 -14.67 -21.02
N SER A 402 56.89 -14.00 -21.75
CA SER A 402 56.72 -12.68 -22.32
C SER A 402 55.43 -12.59 -23.14
N SER A 403 54.51 -11.75 -22.66
CA SER A 403 53.82 -10.71 -23.44
C SER A 403 53.56 -11.01 -24.93
N THR A 404 52.38 -11.54 -25.29
CA THR A 404 51.59 -11.05 -26.44
C THR A 404 50.16 -11.61 -26.37
N LEU A 405 49.32 -11.13 -25.44
CA LEU A 405 47.87 -11.38 -25.52
C LEU A 405 47.14 -10.04 -25.74
N SER A 406 46.79 -9.85 -27.01
CA SER A 406 45.65 -9.08 -27.53
C SER A 406 45.25 -7.81 -26.75
N LYS A 407 45.95 -6.72 -27.03
CA LYS A 407 45.53 -5.32 -26.77
C LYS A 407 44.31 -4.85 -27.61
N SER A 408 43.45 -5.75 -28.11
CA SER A 408 42.51 -5.44 -29.21
C SER A 408 41.04 -5.79 -29.01
N LYS A 409 40.56 -6.07 -27.79
CA LYS A 409 39.15 -5.75 -27.50
C LYS A 409 39.17 -4.29 -27.08
N GLN A 410 38.64 -3.39 -27.91
CA GLN A 410 38.33 -2.02 -27.50
C GLN A 410 37.55 -2.15 -26.18
N LYS A 411 38.13 -1.71 -25.06
CA LYS A 411 37.35 -1.56 -23.82
C LYS A 411 36.18 -0.67 -24.20
N SER A 412 34.96 -1.21 -24.13
CA SER A 412 33.76 -0.40 -24.23
C SER A 412 33.91 0.76 -23.23
N GLU A 413 33.62 1.96 -23.69
CA GLU A 413 33.76 3.15 -22.85
C GLU A 413 32.76 3.02 -21.70
N LEU A 414 33.28 2.89 -20.46
CA LEU A 414 32.45 2.68 -19.28
C LEU A 414 31.96 4.03 -18.75
N PHE A 415 30.66 4.15 -18.56
CA PHE A 415 30.00 5.37 -18.09
C PHE A 415 29.59 5.20 -16.63
N PHE A 416 30.57 5.24 -15.72
CA PHE A 416 30.36 5.11 -14.29
C PHE A 416 30.48 6.46 -13.58
N PRO A 417 29.43 6.96 -12.91
CA PRO A 417 29.48 8.23 -12.19
C PRO A 417 30.28 8.15 -10.88
N LYS A 418 30.46 6.96 -10.30
CA LYS A 418 31.20 6.75 -9.05
C LYS A 418 32.47 5.95 -9.27
N ALA A 419 33.40 6.07 -8.32
CA ALA A 419 34.62 5.29 -8.29
C ALA A 419 34.32 3.78 -8.39
N PHE A 420 35.11 3.08 -9.21
CA PHE A 420 34.93 1.67 -9.51
C PHE A 420 36.24 0.89 -9.40
N ASN A 421 36.14 -0.43 -9.30
CA ASN A 421 37.27 -1.35 -9.26
C ASN A 421 37.23 -2.33 -10.44
N ASP A 422 38.31 -3.09 -10.65
CA ASP A 422 38.40 -4.07 -11.74
C ASP A 422 37.30 -5.15 -11.66
N SER A 423 36.85 -5.51 -10.46
CA SER A 423 35.76 -6.46 -10.28
C SER A 423 34.43 -5.93 -10.83
N GLN A 424 34.16 -4.62 -10.71
CA GLN A 424 32.97 -4.00 -11.30
C GLN A 424 33.04 -3.94 -12.82
N VAL A 425 34.23 -3.72 -13.39
CA VAL A 425 34.45 -3.79 -14.85
C VAL A 425 34.13 -5.19 -15.38
N GLN A 426 34.60 -6.23 -14.70
CA GLN A 426 34.32 -7.62 -15.07
C GLN A 426 32.82 -7.96 -15.04
N ILE A 427 32.00 -7.26 -14.25
CA ILE A 427 30.55 -7.48 -14.24
C ILE A 427 29.94 -7.07 -15.59
N ILE A 428 30.35 -5.91 -16.14
CA ILE A 428 29.88 -5.44 -17.45
C ILE A 428 30.34 -6.39 -18.55
N ASP A 429 31.63 -6.74 -18.57
CA ASP A 429 32.18 -7.68 -19.56
C ASP A 429 31.38 -9.01 -19.56
N ARG A 430 31.03 -9.53 -18.37
CA ARG A 430 30.23 -10.74 -18.26
C ARG A 430 28.78 -10.55 -18.67
N LEU A 431 28.17 -9.39 -18.41
CA LEU A 431 26.80 -9.08 -18.84
C LEU A 431 26.70 -8.85 -20.35
N GLU A 432 27.76 -8.39 -21.00
CA GLU A 432 27.83 -8.32 -22.47
C GLU A 432 27.94 -9.71 -23.11
N GLU A 433 28.64 -10.63 -22.46
CA GLU A 433 28.86 -11.99 -22.96
C GLU A 433 27.76 -13.00 -22.54
N ASN A 434 26.95 -12.69 -21.52
CA ASN A 434 25.98 -13.61 -20.93
C ASN A 434 24.63 -12.94 -20.65
N ASP A 435 23.54 -13.68 -20.86
CA ASP A 435 22.16 -13.22 -20.58
C ASP A 435 21.87 -12.93 -19.08
N GLY A 436 22.75 -13.34 -18.16
CA GLY A 436 22.55 -13.12 -16.72
C GLY A 436 23.82 -13.36 -15.91
N VAL A 437 24.01 -12.56 -14.86
CA VAL A 437 25.18 -12.62 -13.97
C VAL A 437 24.72 -12.50 -12.52
N VAL A 438 25.18 -13.43 -11.67
CA VAL A 438 24.96 -13.36 -10.22
C VAL A 438 26.20 -12.73 -9.56
N VAL A 439 25.99 -11.61 -8.86
CA VAL A 439 27.05 -10.89 -8.16
C VAL A 439 26.88 -11.05 -6.66
N GLN A 440 27.84 -11.71 -6.01
CA GLN A 440 27.87 -11.86 -4.56
C GLN A 440 29.01 -11.02 -3.97
N GLY A 441 28.79 -10.49 -2.77
CA GLY A 441 29.76 -9.67 -2.05
C GLY A 441 29.43 -9.62 -0.55
N PRO A 442 30.41 -9.40 0.34
CA PRO A 442 30.16 -9.18 1.77
C PRO A 442 29.29 -7.93 2.02
N PRO A 443 28.58 -7.83 3.15
CA PRO A 443 27.87 -6.60 3.52
C PRO A 443 28.84 -5.41 3.58
N GLY A 444 28.39 -4.22 3.16
CA GLY A 444 29.21 -2.99 3.16
C GLY A 444 30.18 -2.82 1.98
N THR A 445 30.26 -3.76 1.04
CA THR A 445 31.22 -3.72 -0.09
C THR A 445 30.78 -2.90 -1.30
N GLY A 446 29.91 -1.90 -1.11
CA GLY A 446 29.51 -1.00 -2.20
C GLY A 446 28.64 -1.65 -3.30
N LYS A 447 27.83 -2.67 -2.97
CA LYS A 447 26.88 -3.28 -3.92
C LYS A 447 25.93 -2.25 -4.53
N THR A 448 25.34 -1.39 -3.69
CA THR A 448 24.42 -0.34 -4.15
C THR A 448 25.13 0.65 -5.10
N HIS A 449 26.38 1.00 -4.81
CA HIS A 449 27.21 1.79 -5.73
C HIS A 449 27.45 1.07 -7.06
N THR A 450 27.71 -0.23 -7.00
CA THR A 450 27.89 -1.07 -8.20
C THR A 450 26.64 -1.08 -9.05
N ILE A 451 25.46 -1.26 -8.44
CA ILE A 451 24.17 -1.24 -9.15
C ILE A 451 23.92 0.13 -9.79
N ALA A 452 24.16 1.23 -9.07
CA ALA A 452 24.02 2.58 -9.61
C ALA A 452 24.94 2.83 -10.82
N ASN A 453 26.19 2.37 -10.76
CA ASN A 453 27.14 2.45 -11.87
C ASN A 453 26.64 1.66 -13.09
N ILE A 454 26.12 0.45 -12.90
CA ILE A 454 25.56 -0.39 -13.97
C ILE A 454 24.33 0.28 -14.61
N ILE A 455 23.42 0.84 -13.79
CA ILE A 455 22.24 1.56 -14.27
C ILE A 455 22.67 2.73 -15.15
N CYS A 456 23.59 3.57 -14.66
CA CYS A 456 24.06 4.74 -15.40
C CYS A 456 24.75 4.36 -16.71
N HIS A 457 25.54 3.28 -16.70
CA HIS A 457 26.15 2.77 -17.93
C HIS A 457 25.10 2.34 -18.96
N TYR A 458 24.08 1.58 -18.55
CA TYR A 458 23.05 1.13 -19.47
C TYR A 458 22.18 2.26 -19.99
N LEU A 459 21.81 3.22 -19.14
CA LEU A 459 21.10 4.43 -19.56
C LEU A 459 21.94 5.23 -20.57
N ALA A 460 23.23 5.42 -20.33
CA ALA A 460 24.13 6.10 -21.26
C ALA A 460 24.26 5.37 -22.62
N THR A 461 24.13 4.04 -22.63
CA THR A 461 24.08 3.25 -23.88
C THR A 461 22.69 3.17 -24.53
N GLY A 462 21.71 3.93 -24.04
CA GLY A 462 20.35 3.98 -24.60
C GLY A 462 19.45 2.79 -24.25
N ARG A 463 19.81 2.00 -23.22
CA ARG A 463 19.00 0.86 -22.76
C ARG A 463 18.05 1.27 -21.64
N SER A 464 16.88 0.63 -21.57
CA SER A 464 15.99 0.71 -20.43
C SER A 464 16.40 -0.29 -19.35
N VAL A 465 16.24 0.08 -18.09
CA VAL A 465 16.62 -0.76 -16.94
C VAL A 465 15.44 -0.86 -15.98
N LEU A 466 15.01 -2.08 -15.67
CA LEU A 466 14.07 -2.38 -14.59
C LEU A 466 14.86 -2.85 -13.37
N VAL A 467 14.60 -2.24 -12.22
CA VAL A 467 15.21 -2.63 -10.96
C VAL A 467 14.13 -3.16 -10.02
N THR A 468 14.36 -4.35 -9.47
CA THR A 468 13.45 -4.98 -8.50
C THR A 468 14.20 -5.31 -7.21
N SER A 469 13.49 -5.29 -6.09
CA SER A 469 14.01 -5.59 -4.74
C SER A 469 12.89 -6.20 -3.90
N LYS A 470 13.24 -7.02 -2.90
CA LYS A 470 12.27 -7.55 -1.89
C LYS A 470 11.74 -6.45 -0.95
N GLY A 471 12.42 -5.30 -0.88
CA GLY A 471 12.05 -4.25 0.07
C GLY A 471 12.19 -2.86 -0.54
N GLU A 472 11.18 -2.04 -0.27
CA GLU A 472 11.11 -0.62 -0.65
C GLU A 472 12.33 0.19 -0.21
N PRO A 473 12.83 0.07 1.06
CA PRO A 473 13.94 0.89 1.52
C PRO A 473 15.21 0.72 0.68
N ALA A 474 15.43 -0.47 0.12
CA ALA A 474 16.60 -0.72 -0.73
C ALA A 474 16.51 0.00 -2.07
N LEU A 475 15.31 0.18 -2.63
CA LEU A 475 15.08 0.96 -3.85
C LEU A 475 15.28 2.45 -3.60
N SER A 476 14.78 2.97 -2.47
CA SER A 476 14.97 4.38 -2.09
C SER A 476 16.45 4.72 -1.90
N VAL A 477 17.19 3.87 -1.18
CA VAL A 477 18.65 4.04 -1.00
C VAL A 477 19.38 3.97 -2.35
N LEU A 478 18.95 3.10 -3.26
CA LEU A 478 19.53 3.03 -4.60
C LEU A 478 19.25 4.29 -5.42
N GLN A 479 18.03 4.83 -5.35
CA GLN A 479 17.65 6.06 -6.03
C GLN A 479 18.53 7.24 -5.57
N GLU A 480 18.86 7.32 -4.28
CA GLU A 480 19.81 8.31 -3.75
C GLU A 480 21.24 8.17 -4.32
N GLN A 481 21.63 6.97 -4.78
CA GLN A 481 22.95 6.76 -5.39
C GLN A 481 23.03 7.22 -6.85
N ILE A 482 21.89 7.42 -7.52
CA ILE A 482 21.83 7.88 -8.91
C ILE A 482 22.04 9.40 -8.96
N PRO A 483 22.80 9.96 -9.93
CA PRO A 483 22.96 11.41 -10.08
C PRO A 483 21.63 12.15 -10.24
N GLU A 484 21.51 13.36 -9.69
CA GLU A 484 20.27 14.15 -9.69
C GLU A 484 19.68 14.35 -11.09
N GLU A 485 20.53 14.55 -12.09
CA GLU A 485 20.13 14.72 -13.49
C GLU A 485 19.41 13.47 -14.02
N LEU A 486 19.88 12.27 -13.64
CA LEU A 486 19.34 10.99 -14.06
C LEU A 486 18.18 10.52 -13.19
N LYS A 487 18.06 10.99 -11.93
CA LYS A 487 16.92 10.67 -11.06
C LYS A 487 15.59 11.08 -11.70
N THR A 488 15.61 12.13 -12.53
CA THR A 488 14.43 12.58 -13.27
C THR A 488 13.88 11.55 -14.26
N LEU A 489 14.74 10.60 -14.69
CA LEU A 489 14.41 9.51 -15.61
C LEU A 489 14.06 8.21 -14.87
N THR A 490 14.17 8.19 -13.55
CA THR A 490 13.84 7.02 -12.74
C THR A 490 12.37 7.09 -12.31
N ILE A 491 11.60 6.07 -12.67
CA ILE A 491 10.22 5.92 -12.23
C ILE A 491 10.21 4.86 -11.14
N SER A 492 9.79 5.24 -9.93
CA SER A 492 9.68 4.31 -8.82
C SER A 492 8.24 3.83 -8.70
N LEU A 493 7.96 2.64 -9.26
CA LEU A 493 6.70 1.93 -9.04
C LEU A 493 6.75 1.28 -7.64
N LEU A 494 6.57 2.10 -6.59
CA LEU A 494 6.51 1.64 -5.20
C LEU A 494 5.08 1.16 -4.86
N ALA A 495 4.86 0.76 -3.61
CA ALA A 495 3.56 0.32 -3.11
C ALA A 495 2.44 1.36 -3.36
N ASN A 496 2.81 2.64 -3.49
CA ASN A 496 1.91 3.72 -3.87
C ASN A 496 1.93 3.94 -5.39
N GLU A 497 1.01 3.29 -6.10
CA GLU A 497 0.88 3.38 -7.57
C GLU A 497 0.69 4.82 -8.03
N ARG A 498 -0.09 5.59 -7.27
CA ARG A 498 -0.38 6.99 -7.59
C ARG A 498 0.88 7.85 -7.54
N GLN A 499 1.69 7.71 -6.51
CA GLN A 499 2.97 8.42 -6.40
C GLN A 499 3.92 8.01 -7.53
N GLY A 500 3.94 6.73 -7.91
CA GLY A 500 4.68 6.24 -9.07
C GLY A 500 4.21 6.86 -10.39
N MET A 501 2.89 6.97 -10.60
CA MET A 501 2.32 7.58 -11.81
C MET A 501 2.55 9.09 -11.86
N LYS A 502 2.42 9.82 -10.74
CA LYS A 502 2.77 11.24 -10.69
C LYS A 502 4.26 11.48 -11.00
N GLN A 503 5.15 10.58 -10.54
CA GLN A 503 6.57 10.63 -10.92
C GLN A 503 6.76 10.38 -12.41
N LEU A 504 6.02 9.43 -12.99
CA LEU A 504 6.04 9.14 -14.43
C LEU A 504 5.57 10.36 -15.25
N GLU A 505 4.42 10.94 -14.92
CA GLU A 505 3.89 12.13 -15.59
C GLU A 505 4.88 13.30 -15.53
N ALA A 506 5.42 13.60 -14.34
CA ALA A 506 6.42 14.66 -14.18
C ALA A 506 7.74 14.36 -14.92
N ALA A 507 8.12 13.08 -15.07
CA ALA A 507 9.27 12.69 -15.88
C ALA A 507 8.97 12.89 -17.37
N VAL A 508 7.79 12.47 -17.85
CA VAL A 508 7.34 12.62 -19.24
C VAL A 508 7.21 14.09 -19.62
N GLU A 509 6.61 14.93 -18.78
CA GLU A 509 6.44 16.36 -19.03
C GLU A 509 7.80 17.06 -19.13
N ARG A 510 8.74 16.75 -18.22
CA ARG A 510 10.12 17.27 -18.29
C ARG A 510 10.86 16.79 -19.53
N LEU A 511 10.72 15.52 -19.89
CA LEU A 511 11.31 14.96 -21.11
C LEU A 511 10.74 15.63 -22.37
N ALA A 512 9.42 15.83 -22.44
CA ALA A 512 8.77 16.54 -23.53
C ALA A 512 9.23 18.02 -23.59
N GLY A 513 9.40 18.67 -22.45
CA GLY A 513 10.00 20.01 -22.34
C GLY A 513 11.43 20.05 -22.89
N LEU A 514 12.29 19.11 -22.48
CA LEU A 514 13.67 19.01 -22.97
C LEU A 514 13.74 18.76 -24.48
N VAL A 515 12.92 17.84 -24.98
CA VAL A 515 12.86 17.49 -26.41
C VAL A 515 12.31 18.64 -27.27
N SER A 516 11.39 19.44 -26.73
CA SER A 516 10.82 20.59 -27.45
C SER A 516 11.73 21.82 -27.44
N GLN A 517 12.51 22.03 -26.37
CA GLN A 517 13.40 23.17 -26.22
C GLN A 517 14.79 22.95 -26.81
N THR A 518 15.23 21.71 -26.94
CA THR A 518 16.60 21.39 -27.37
C THR A 518 16.61 20.70 -28.71
N SER A 519 17.42 21.19 -29.64
CA SER A 519 17.58 20.47 -30.90
C SER A 519 18.41 19.20 -30.69
N LEU A 520 17.97 18.07 -31.26
CA LEU A 520 18.75 16.81 -31.25
C LEU A 520 20.19 16.99 -31.74
N ARG A 521 20.40 17.97 -32.63
CA ARG A 521 21.72 18.29 -33.17
C ARG A 521 22.62 18.93 -32.11
N GLU A 522 22.12 19.87 -31.32
CA GLU A 522 22.89 20.49 -30.23
C GLU A 522 23.21 19.47 -29.14
N LEU A 523 22.25 18.64 -28.75
CA LEU A 523 22.48 17.56 -27.77
C LEU A 523 23.56 16.58 -28.24
N ASN A 524 23.51 16.17 -29.52
CA ASN A 524 24.54 15.29 -30.07
C ASN A 524 25.92 15.96 -30.11
N GLN A 525 26.00 17.25 -30.43
CA GLN A 525 27.26 18.00 -30.41
C GLN A 525 27.81 18.15 -28.98
N GLU A 526 26.94 18.39 -28.01
CA GLU A 526 27.31 18.47 -26.60
C GLU A 526 27.78 17.11 -26.07
N ALA A 527 27.10 16.03 -26.44
CA ALA A 527 27.51 14.66 -26.13
C ALA A 527 28.90 14.34 -26.71
N GLU A 528 29.13 14.63 -27.99
CA GLU A 528 30.44 14.45 -28.64
C GLU A 528 31.54 15.28 -27.94
N SER A 529 31.24 16.54 -27.58
CA SER A 529 32.19 17.40 -26.88
C SER A 529 32.54 16.87 -25.49
N SER A 530 31.54 16.31 -24.78
CA SER A 530 31.70 15.71 -23.46
C SER A 530 32.49 14.41 -23.53
N GLU A 531 32.23 13.56 -24.52
CA GLU A 531 33.04 12.35 -24.76
C GLU A 531 34.50 12.68 -25.05
N LEU A 532 34.77 13.71 -25.87
CA LEU A 532 36.13 14.16 -26.13
C LEU A 532 36.82 14.65 -24.87
N ARG A 533 36.10 15.39 -24.01
CA ARG A 533 36.60 15.87 -22.73
C ARG A 533 36.90 14.71 -21.78
N VAL A 534 36.03 13.70 -21.70
CA VAL A 534 36.26 12.47 -20.91
C VAL A 534 37.52 11.75 -21.40
N LYS A 535 37.68 11.58 -22.72
CA LYS A 535 38.88 10.99 -23.33
C LYS A 535 40.15 11.77 -23.00
N GLN A 536 40.08 13.09 -22.95
CA GLN A 536 41.22 13.94 -22.56
C GLN A 536 41.57 13.75 -21.08
N LEU A 537 40.58 13.86 -20.18
CA LEU A 537 40.80 13.70 -18.73
C LEU A 537 41.36 12.32 -18.39
N ASN A 538 40.88 11.25 -19.05
CA ASN A 538 41.43 9.91 -18.87
C ASN A 538 42.90 9.82 -19.27
N LYS A 539 43.33 10.52 -20.33
CA LYS A 539 44.75 10.60 -20.70
C LYS A 539 45.58 11.34 -19.65
N GLU A 540 45.05 12.46 -19.13
CA GLU A 540 45.71 13.24 -18.08
C GLU A 540 45.86 12.42 -16.79
N ILE A 541 44.84 11.68 -16.37
CA ILE A 541 44.90 10.77 -15.22
C ILE A 541 45.99 9.71 -15.40
N VAL A 542 46.01 9.05 -16.56
CA VAL A 542 47.03 8.02 -16.85
C VAL A 542 48.45 8.61 -16.81
N GLN A 543 48.63 9.82 -17.35
CA GLN A 543 49.93 10.49 -17.31
C GLN A 543 50.35 10.82 -15.86
N ILE A 544 49.44 11.35 -15.05
CA ILE A 544 49.70 11.66 -13.64
C ILE A 544 50.03 10.38 -12.86
N ASP A 545 49.31 9.29 -13.08
CA ASP A 545 49.59 7.99 -12.45
C ASP A 545 50.98 7.44 -12.81
N GLU A 546 51.42 7.62 -14.06
CA GLU A 546 52.78 7.27 -14.50
C GLU A 546 53.83 8.13 -13.80
N GLU A 547 53.60 9.44 -13.68
CA GLU A 547 54.49 10.37 -12.97
C GLU A 547 54.59 10.03 -11.47
N ILE A 548 53.47 9.70 -10.82
CA ILE A 548 53.42 9.27 -9.41
C ILE A 548 54.18 7.95 -9.21
N LYS A 549 53.99 6.96 -10.09
CA LYS A 549 54.74 5.69 -10.03
C LYS A 549 56.23 5.91 -10.22
N ALA A 550 56.62 6.77 -11.16
CA ALA A 550 58.02 7.11 -11.38
C ALA A 550 58.64 7.84 -10.18
N TRP A 551 57.85 8.64 -9.46
CA TRP A 551 58.28 9.29 -8.23
C TRP A 551 58.43 8.31 -7.06
N GLY A 552 57.48 7.39 -6.86
CA GLY A 552 57.53 6.41 -5.76
C GLY A 552 58.57 5.30 -5.92
N LEU A 553 59.19 5.17 -7.10
CA LEU A 553 60.31 4.26 -7.36
C LEU A 553 61.69 4.91 -7.14
N LYS A 554 61.74 6.23 -6.90
CA LYS A 554 62.93 6.95 -6.43
C LYS A 554 62.94 7.03 -4.92
#